data_AF-A0A0F9FAC9-F1
#
_entry.id   AF-A0A0F9FAC9-F1
#
_cell.length_a   1.000
_cell.length_b   1.000
_cell.length_c   1.000
_cell.angle_alpha   90.00
_cell.angle_beta   90.00
_cell.angle_gamma   90.00
#
_symmetry.space_group_name_H-M   'P 1'
#
loop_
_entity.id
_entity.type
_entity.pdbx_description
1 polymer ?
#
loop_
_entity_poly.entity_id
_entity_poly.type
_entity_poly.pdbx_seq_one_letter_code
_entity_poly.pdbx_strand_id
1 'polypeptide(L)'
;MTCHPSHTYGPGVDAYLAEEAAQAQQEYDARIDRQRDEAMVTEDPEQPPSRPSLGLPYVRGVENLRVLNYSYWNTNGVAMCIVAKEGGVADWAAYIGATNAANNSEEDTVQWVCRHGAKLSRKQANRWFPDLPIEAYRE
;
A
#
# COMPACT_ATOMS: atom_id res chain seq x y z
N MET A 1 76.83 3.69 41.14
CA MET A 1 75.43 4.06 40.85
C MET A 1 75.34 4.31 39.35
N THR A 2 74.82 3.34 38.60
CA THR A 2 74.71 3.42 37.13
C THR A 2 73.24 3.62 36.77
N CYS A 3 72.91 4.78 36.22
CA CYS A 3 71.59 5.12 35.70
C CYS A 3 71.48 4.56 34.27
N HIS A 4 70.49 3.71 33.98
CA HIS A 4 70.12 3.35 32.61
C HIS A 4 68.97 4.25 32.13
N PRO A 5 69.00 4.74 30.87
CA PRO A 5 67.94 5.59 30.34
C PRO A 5 66.73 4.75 29.90
N SER A 6 65.54 5.14 30.33
CA SER A 6 64.28 4.55 29.86
C SER A 6 64.00 5.02 28.43
N HIS A 7 64.30 4.17 27.44
CA HIS A 7 63.79 4.34 26.08
C HIS A 7 62.31 3.98 26.07
N THR A 8 61.43 4.99 26.04
CA THR A 8 60.03 4.80 25.66
C THR A 8 59.96 4.59 24.15
N TYR A 9 59.76 3.34 23.71
CA TYR A 9 59.40 3.04 22.33
C TYR A 9 57.98 3.57 22.06
N GLY A 10 57.85 4.52 21.13
CA GLY A 10 56.56 4.91 20.58
C GLY A 10 55.93 3.75 19.78
N PRO A 11 54.63 3.83 19.44
CA PRO A 11 53.95 2.79 18.67
C PRO A 11 54.73 2.49 17.38
N GLY A 12 55.03 1.21 17.18
CA GLY A 12 55.77 0.73 16.02
C GLY A 12 55.02 1.02 14.73
N VAL A 13 55.76 1.18 13.64
CA VAL A 13 55.25 1.45 12.28
C VAL A 13 54.17 0.44 11.84
N ASP A 14 54.25 -0.78 12.37
CA ASP A 14 53.28 -1.86 12.15
C ASP A 14 51.88 -1.57 12.73
N ALA A 15 51.79 -0.79 13.81
CA ALA A 15 50.52 -0.40 14.42
C ALA A 15 49.78 0.63 13.57
N TYR A 16 50.52 1.59 12.99
CA TYR A 16 49.96 2.58 12.06
C TYR A 16 49.44 1.94 10.77
N LEU A 17 50.17 0.98 10.22
CA LEU A 17 49.75 0.24 9.01
C LEU A 17 48.50 -0.63 9.27
N ALA A 18 48.36 -1.19 10.47
CA ALA A 18 47.17 -1.95 10.85
C ALA A 18 45.92 -1.06 11.02
N GLU A 19 46.09 0.15 11.57
CA GLU A 19 45.01 1.14 11.68
C GLU A 19 44.56 1.65 10.31
N GLU A 20 45.50 1.94 9.41
CA GLU A 20 45.19 2.36 8.03
C GLU A 20 44.46 1.25 7.26
N ALA A 21 44.87 -0.01 7.40
CA ALA A 21 44.19 -1.14 6.77
C ALA A 21 42.77 -1.34 7.31
N ALA A 22 42.55 -1.17 8.62
CA ALA A 22 41.24 -1.25 9.24
C ALA A 22 40.30 -0.13 8.77
N GLN A 23 40.82 1.10 8.65
CA GLN A 23 40.06 2.24 8.13
C GLN A 23 39.69 2.03 6.65
N ALA A 24 40.63 1.56 5.82
CA ALA A 24 40.37 1.28 4.41
C ALA A 24 39.29 0.19 4.22
N GLN A 25 39.30 -0.84 5.06
CA GLN A 25 38.28 -1.89 5.04
C GLN A 25 36.91 -1.34 5.44
N GLN A 26 36.86 -0.51 6.48
CA GLN A 26 35.62 0.12 6.96
C GLN A 26 35.00 1.07 5.91
N GLU A 27 35.84 1.81 5.19
CA GLU A 27 35.38 2.67 4.08
C GLU A 27 34.85 1.86 2.89
N TYR A 28 35.48 0.72 2.60
CA TYR A 28 35.02 -0.18 1.53
C TYR A 28 33.64 -0.75 1.85
N ASP A 29 33.46 -1.28 3.06
CA ASP A 29 32.18 -1.84 3.51
C ASP A 29 31.07 -0.77 3.49
N ALA A 30 31.38 0.45 3.96
CA ALA A 30 30.43 1.57 3.92
C ALA A 30 30.04 2.00 2.49
N ARG A 31 30.95 1.85 1.50
CA ARG A 31 30.62 2.10 0.09
C ARG A 31 29.73 1.01 -0.49
N ILE A 32 29.98 -0.24 -0.15
CA ILE A 32 29.16 -1.37 -0.62
C ILE A 32 27.74 -1.28 -0.07
N ASP A 33 27.57 -0.92 1.21
CA ASP A 33 26.25 -0.71 1.80
C ASP A 33 25.50 0.44 1.13
N ARG A 34 26.17 1.56 0.87
CA ARG A 34 25.56 2.68 0.13
C ARG A 34 25.14 2.26 -1.28
N GLN A 35 25.97 1.52 -2.00
CA GLN A 35 25.63 1.02 -3.33
C GLN A 35 24.44 0.05 -3.31
N ARG A 36 24.32 -0.77 -2.26
CA ARG A 36 23.15 -1.64 -2.06
C ARG A 36 21.89 -0.84 -1.79
N ASP A 37 21.98 0.16 -0.93
CA ASP A 37 20.84 1.05 -0.63
C ASP A 37 20.42 1.83 -1.88
N GLU A 38 21.37 2.34 -2.66
CA GLU A 38 21.11 3.01 -3.95
C GLU A 38 20.49 2.06 -4.99
N ALA A 39 20.94 0.81 -5.08
CA ALA A 39 20.36 -0.21 -5.96
C ALA A 39 18.95 -0.66 -5.52
N MET A 40 18.60 -0.48 -4.25
CA MET A 40 17.27 -0.77 -3.70
C MET A 40 16.28 0.38 -3.89
N VAL A 41 16.73 1.57 -4.34
CA VAL A 41 15.86 2.64 -4.84
C VAL A 41 15.48 2.31 -6.28
N THR A 42 14.62 1.32 -6.43
CA THR A 42 13.91 1.11 -7.70
C THR A 42 12.97 2.29 -7.90
N GLU A 43 13.20 3.04 -8.97
CA GLU A 43 12.28 4.05 -9.50
C GLU A 43 10.85 3.51 -9.47
N ASP A 44 9.94 4.34 -8.95
CA ASP A 44 8.51 4.11 -8.81
C ASP A 44 7.98 3.25 -9.98
N PRO A 45 7.46 2.04 -9.73
CA PRO A 45 7.07 1.17 -10.82
C PRO A 45 6.00 1.89 -11.64
N GLU A 46 6.36 2.19 -12.89
CA GLU A 46 5.48 2.77 -13.89
C GLU A 46 4.07 2.19 -13.72
N GLN A 47 3.12 3.09 -13.46
CA GLN A 47 1.73 2.78 -13.24
C GLN A 47 1.27 1.78 -14.32
N PRO A 48 0.86 0.55 -13.96
CA PRO A 48 0.54 -0.48 -14.95
C PRO A 48 -0.51 0.04 -15.93
N PRO A 49 -0.51 -0.44 -17.19
CA PRO A 49 -1.38 0.10 -18.25
C PRO A 49 -2.80 0.25 -17.72
N SER A 50 -3.35 1.46 -17.88
CA SER A 50 -4.67 1.85 -17.36
C SER A 50 -5.67 0.77 -17.73
N ARG A 51 -6.10 -0.02 -16.73
CA ARG A 51 -7.09 -1.08 -16.96
C ARG A 51 -8.31 -0.47 -17.64
N PRO A 52 -8.98 -1.21 -18.54
CA PRO A 52 -10.24 -0.74 -19.12
C PRO A 52 -11.16 -0.29 -17.98
N SER A 53 -11.64 0.95 -18.08
CA SER A 53 -12.55 1.55 -17.11
C SER A 53 -13.78 2.10 -17.83
N LEU A 54 -14.86 2.26 -17.08
CA LEU A 54 -16.12 2.86 -17.49
C LEU A 54 -16.00 4.38 -17.69
N GLY A 55 -14.88 5.00 -17.31
CA GLY A 55 -14.71 6.45 -17.37
C GLY A 55 -15.62 7.23 -16.42
N LEU A 56 -16.22 6.55 -15.44
CA LEU A 56 -17.11 7.14 -14.44
C LEU A 56 -16.30 7.60 -13.21
N PRO A 57 -16.72 8.70 -12.54
CA PRO A 57 -16.02 9.19 -11.36
C PRO A 57 -16.16 8.20 -10.19
N TYR A 58 -15.10 8.08 -9.40
CA TYR A 58 -15.15 7.33 -8.13
C TYR A 58 -15.60 8.22 -6.98
N VAL A 59 -16.23 7.62 -5.98
CA VAL A 59 -16.63 8.30 -4.75
C VAL A 59 -15.40 8.68 -3.94
N ARG A 60 -15.39 9.92 -3.41
CA ARG A 60 -14.28 10.45 -2.63
C ARG A 60 -14.12 9.71 -1.29
N GLY A 61 -12.88 9.50 -0.86
CA GLY A 61 -12.53 8.78 0.38
C GLY A 61 -12.44 7.26 0.23
N VAL A 62 -12.95 6.71 -0.88
CA VAL A 62 -12.92 5.27 -1.19
C VAL A 62 -12.49 5.01 -2.65
N GLU A 63 -11.75 5.95 -3.26
CA GLU A 63 -11.33 5.89 -4.66
C GLU A 63 -10.45 4.66 -4.94
N ASN A 64 -9.62 4.29 -3.97
CA ASN A 64 -8.76 3.10 -4.03
C ASN A 64 -9.56 1.79 -4.16
N LEU A 65 -10.85 1.80 -3.80
CA LEU A 65 -11.76 0.66 -3.94
C LEU A 65 -12.50 0.63 -5.29
N ARG A 66 -12.34 1.67 -6.12
CA ARG A 66 -13.04 1.87 -7.41
C ARG A 66 -14.56 1.81 -7.27
N VAL A 67 -15.06 2.47 -6.22
CA VAL A 67 -16.50 2.57 -5.92
C VAL A 67 -17.09 3.69 -6.77
N LEU A 68 -18.10 3.34 -7.56
CA LEU A 68 -18.81 4.25 -8.46
C LEU A 68 -19.90 5.03 -7.71
N ASN A 69 -20.59 4.35 -6.79
CA ASN A 69 -21.64 4.91 -5.95
C ASN A 69 -21.89 3.97 -4.77
N TYR A 70 -22.40 4.47 -3.65
CA TYR A 70 -22.90 3.64 -2.56
C TYR A 70 -23.98 4.35 -1.75
N SER A 71 -24.70 3.58 -0.95
CA SER A 71 -25.61 4.07 0.07
C SER A 71 -25.25 3.42 1.39
N TYR A 72 -25.26 4.19 2.47
CA TYR A 72 -24.88 3.75 3.80
C TYR A 72 -25.96 4.11 4.82
N TRP A 73 -26.17 3.22 5.80
CA TRP A 73 -27.04 3.46 6.94
C TRP A 73 -26.42 2.87 8.19
N ASN A 74 -26.58 3.56 9.32
CA ASN A 74 -26.32 3.00 10.64
C ASN A 74 -27.65 2.80 11.37
N THR A 75 -27.97 1.55 11.69
CA THR A 75 -29.19 1.19 12.43
C THR A 75 -28.81 0.48 13.72
N ASN A 76 -28.81 1.22 14.83
CA ASN A 76 -28.62 0.70 16.18
C ASN A 76 -27.40 -0.23 16.33
N GLY A 77 -26.23 0.20 15.85
CA GLY A 77 -25.00 -0.58 15.95
C GLY A 77 -24.76 -1.54 14.78
N VAL A 78 -25.63 -1.56 13.78
CA VAL A 78 -25.42 -2.28 12.52
C VAL A 78 -25.19 -1.29 11.39
N ALA A 79 -24.03 -1.35 10.78
CA ALA A 79 -23.64 -0.52 9.64
C ALA A 79 -23.98 -1.29 8.36
N MET A 80 -24.94 -0.80 7.58
CA MET A 80 -25.39 -1.42 6.34
C MET A 80 -24.95 -0.60 5.14
N CYS A 81 -24.54 -1.27 4.06
CA CYS A 81 -24.14 -0.61 2.83
C CYS A 81 -24.61 -1.38 1.59
N ILE A 82 -25.01 -0.62 0.57
CA ILE A 82 -25.16 -1.10 -0.80
C ILE A 82 -24.16 -0.33 -1.66
N VAL A 83 -23.27 -1.03 -2.36
CA VAL A 83 -22.16 -0.43 -3.11
C VAL A 83 -22.18 -0.89 -4.56
N ALA A 84 -21.96 0.05 -5.49
CA ALA A 84 -21.62 -0.22 -6.88
C ALA A 84 -20.10 -0.07 -7.07
N LYS A 85 -19.46 -1.15 -7.48
CA LYS A 85 -18.01 -1.23 -7.64
C LYS A 85 -17.64 -1.61 -9.06
N GLU A 86 -16.66 -0.90 -9.60
CA GLU A 86 -16.07 -1.22 -10.88
C GLU A 86 -15.18 -2.48 -10.80
N GLY A 87 -15.27 -3.29 -11.86
CA GLY A 87 -14.48 -4.50 -12.06
C GLY A 87 -13.20 -4.24 -12.86
N GLY A 88 -12.66 -5.30 -13.43
CA GLY A 88 -11.34 -5.29 -14.08
C GLY A 88 -11.36 -4.96 -15.57
N VAL A 89 -12.52 -5.02 -16.22
CA VAL A 89 -12.66 -5.02 -17.68
C VAL A 89 -13.72 -4.02 -18.15
N ALA A 90 -13.73 -2.81 -17.59
CA ALA A 90 -14.79 -1.81 -17.80
C ALA A 90 -16.21 -2.36 -17.53
N ASP A 91 -16.32 -3.20 -16.52
CA ASP A 91 -17.55 -3.79 -16.01
C ASP A 91 -17.85 -3.27 -14.60
N TRP A 92 -19.05 -3.51 -14.09
CA TRP A 92 -19.37 -3.21 -12.69
C TRP A 92 -20.30 -4.23 -12.06
N ALA A 93 -20.29 -4.28 -10.74
CA ALA A 93 -21.19 -5.11 -9.95
C ALA A 93 -21.66 -4.35 -8.70
N ALA A 94 -22.82 -4.76 -8.18
CA ALA A 94 -23.37 -4.20 -6.96
C ALA A 94 -23.41 -5.24 -5.85
N TYR A 95 -23.10 -4.83 -4.63
CA TYR A 95 -23.08 -5.69 -3.45
C TYR A 95 -23.86 -5.04 -2.30
N ILE A 96 -24.54 -5.84 -1.49
CA ILE A 96 -25.17 -5.42 -0.24
C ILE A 96 -24.56 -6.18 0.93
N GLY A 97 -24.38 -5.52 2.06
CA GLY A 97 -23.94 -6.19 3.27
C GLY A 97 -24.02 -5.30 4.49
N ALA A 98 -23.59 -5.86 5.61
CA ALA A 98 -23.59 -5.16 6.88
C ALA A 98 -22.41 -5.60 7.76
N THR A 99 -21.95 -4.69 8.60
CA THR A 99 -20.92 -4.89 9.62
C THR A 99 -21.42 -4.40 10.98
N ASN A 100 -20.65 -4.63 12.04
CA ASN A 100 -20.90 -4.03 13.34
C ASN A 100 -20.39 -2.57 13.33
N ALA A 101 -21.30 -1.61 13.49
CA ALA A 101 -20.98 -0.18 13.43
C ALA A 101 -20.14 0.33 14.61
N ALA A 102 -20.07 -0.39 15.73
CA ALA A 102 -19.29 0.04 16.89
C ALA A 102 -17.77 0.02 16.62
N ASN A 103 -17.33 -0.80 15.65
CA ASN A 103 -15.92 -1.04 15.37
C ASN A 103 -15.51 -0.69 13.93
N ASN A 104 -16.42 -0.18 13.12
CA ASN A 104 -16.17 0.06 11.68
C ASN A 104 -16.63 1.46 11.30
N SER A 105 -15.81 2.18 10.54
CA SER A 105 -16.24 3.39 9.86
C SER A 105 -17.19 3.08 8.69
N GLU A 106 -17.70 4.14 8.06
CA GLU A 106 -18.44 4.04 6.81
C GLU A 106 -17.57 3.43 5.70
N GLU A 107 -16.33 3.91 5.56
CA GLU A 107 -15.35 3.44 4.58
C GLU A 107 -14.95 1.98 4.84
N ASP A 108 -14.75 1.59 6.11
CA ASP A 108 -14.50 0.19 6.48
C ASP A 108 -15.66 -0.71 6.08
N THR A 109 -16.90 -0.24 6.27
CA THR A 109 -18.11 -0.97 5.88
C THR A 109 -18.20 -1.11 4.37
N VAL A 110 -17.95 -0.04 3.61
CA VAL A 110 -17.90 -0.07 2.14
C VAL A 110 -16.83 -1.06 1.67
N GLN A 111 -15.62 -1.00 2.25
CA GLN A 111 -14.53 -1.92 1.94
C GLN A 111 -14.90 -3.38 2.21
N TRP A 112 -15.53 -3.64 3.36
CA TRP A 112 -15.97 -4.97 3.74
C TRP A 112 -17.04 -5.49 2.76
N VAL A 113 -18.05 -4.69 2.44
CA VAL A 113 -19.12 -5.08 1.50
C VAL A 113 -18.58 -5.31 0.10
N CYS A 114 -17.57 -4.55 -0.34
CA CYS A 114 -16.90 -4.80 -1.63
C CYS A 114 -16.23 -6.18 -1.71
N ARG A 115 -15.83 -6.77 -0.58
CA ARG A 115 -15.12 -8.07 -0.50
C ARG A 115 -16.03 -9.23 -0.14
N HIS A 116 -17.03 -8.99 0.71
CA HIS A 116 -17.81 -10.02 1.37
C HIS A 116 -19.32 -9.83 1.23
N GLY A 117 -19.77 -8.73 0.61
CA GLY A 117 -21.18 -8.45 0.39
C GLY A 117 -21.84 -9.44 -0.56
N ALA A 118 -23.14 -9.61 -0.41
CA ALA A 118 -23.96 -10.38 -1.33
C ALA A 118 -24.11 -9.60 -2.64
N LYS A 119 -23.70 -10.22 -3.74
CA LYS A 119 -23.87 -9.64 -5.07
C LYS A 119 -25.37 -9.55 -5.40
N LEU A 120 -25.80 -8.39 -5.88
CA LEU A 120 -27.17 -8.18 -6.32
C LEU A 120 -27.41 -8.82 -7.69
N SER A 121 -28.65 -9.14 -8.02
CA SER A 121 -29.00 -9.43 -9.43
C SER A 121 -28.95 -8.16 -10.27
N ARG A 122 -28.74 -8.28 -11.58
CA ARG A 122 -28.81 -7.15 -12.52
C ARG A 122 -30.07 -6.29 -12.35
N LYS A 123 -31.24 -6.92 -12.17
CA LYS A 123 -32.51 -6.21 -11.96
C LYS A 123 -32.50 -5.38 -10.66
N GLN A 124 -31.97 -5.94 -9.58
CA GLN A 124 -31.85 -5.22 -8.29
C GLN A 124 -30.81 -4.10 -8.38
N ALA A 125 -29.67 -4.37 -9.03
CA ALA A 125 -28.62 -3.38 -9.23
C ALA A 125 -29.12 -2.19 -10.05
N ASN A 126 -29.82 -2.42 -11.16
CA ASN A 126 -30.42 -1.36 -11.98
C ASN A 126 -31.48 -0.55 -11.22
N ARG A 127 -32.24 -1.21 -10.34
CA ARG A 127 -33.22 -0.52 -9.50
C ARG A 127 -32.54 0.43 -8.51
N TRP A 128 -31.39 0.04 -7.98
CA TRP A 128 -30.68 0.82 -6.97
C TRP A 128 -29.78 1.90 -7.58
N PHE A 129 -29.15 1.60 -8.71
CA PHE A 129 -28.21 2.46 -9.42
C PHE A 129 -28.66 2.65 -10.88
N PRO A 130 -29.76 3.37 -11.13
CA PRO A 130 -30.35 3.51 -12.47
C PRO A 130 -29.47 4.31 -13.44
N ASP A 131 -28.55 5.12 -12.92
CA ASP A 131 -27.67 5.97 -13.72
C ASP A 131 -26.40 5.24 -14.21
N LEU A 132 -26.18 3.99 -13.77
CA LEU A 132 -25.04 3.17 -14.21
C LEU A 132 -25.39 2.33 -15.44
N PRO A 133 -24.45 2.13 -16.38
CA PRO A 133 -24.70 1.43 -17.64
C PRO A 133 -25.00 -0.05 -17.40
N ILE A 134 -26.26 -0.45 -17.55
CA ILE A 134 -26.72 -1.80 -17.21
C ILE A 134 -26.15 -2.88 -18.13
N GLU A 135 -25.74 -2.50 -19.33
CA GLU A 135 -25.08 -3.35 -20.32
C GLU A 135 -23.71 -3.83 -19.82
N ALA A 136 -23.02 -3.02 -19.02
CA ALA A 136 -21.73 -3.32 -18.43
C ALA A 136 -21.84 -4.05 -17.06
N TYR A 137 -23.06 -4.44 -16.65
CA TYR A 137 -23.25 -5.15 -15.39
C TYR A 137 -22.75 -6.60 -15.49
N ARG A 138 -21.82 -6.95 -14.59
CA ARG A 138 -21.26 -8.28 -14.46
C ARG A 138 -22.20 -9.18 -13.64
N GLU A 139 -22.73 -10.23 -14.26
CA GLU A 139 -23.44 -11.34 -13.57
C GLU A 139 -22.51 -12.22 -12.76
#